data_AF-A0A2D9VCI8-F1
#
_entry.id   AF-A0A2D9VCI8-F1
#
_cell.length_a   1.000
_cell.length_b   1.000
_cell.length_c   1.000
_cell.angle_alpha   90.00
_cell.angle_beta   90.00
_cell.angle_gamma   90.00
#
_symmetry.space_group_name_H-M   'P 1'
#
loop_
_entity.id
_entity.type
_entity.pdbx_description
1 polymer ?
#
loop_
_entity_poly.entity_id
_entity_poly.type
_entity_poly.pdbx_seq_one_letter_code
_entity_poly.pdbx_strand_id
1 'polypeptide(L)'
;MNYFKYLLVLLSSIVFSSVIESIDNYQEDSNFDKALEVSLDYYTSNKDDVEILWRLARGYFDLADQTSDELVKKENIDKGLPYAKLALDINSSSAKANHWYAVMIGQKGILEGTKQKILNSYEVKKYCLKAIEIDPSYDGSLHVMGRWYYNVADLSWLERTIASAVYAAPPKGSFEEAIDYFKKAIEVNPKDIRHYLWLGKSYYANGEDSKAKEILTNAMAIEVNNQGSRILKNQVKELLSKI
;
A
#
# COMPACT_ATOMS: atom_id res chain seq x y z
N MET A 1 30.67 30.23 18.82
CA MET A 1 29.85 29.09 19.30
C MET A 1 28.64 28.77 18.41
N ASN A 2 27.97 29.76 17.82
CA ASN A 2 26.80 29.51 16.95
C ASN A 2 27.17 28.88 15.59
N TYR A 3 28.27 29.29 14.95
CA TYR A 3 28.68 28.75 13.63
C TYR A 3 28.92 27.23 13.63
N PHE A 4 29.56 26.70 14.68
CA PHE A 4 29.82 25.26 14.81
C PHE A 4 28.53 24.44 15.00
N LYS A 5 27.54 24.98 15.74
CA LYS A 5 26.21 24.37 15.85
C LYS A 5 25.46 24.38 14.51
N TYR A 6 25.54 25.48 13.76
CA TYR A 6 24.95 25.54 12.41
C TYR A 6 25.60 24.54 11.44
N LEU A 7 26.93 24.42 11.46
CA LEU A 7 27.64 23.45 10.63
C LEU A 7 27.26 22.01 10.98
N LEU A 8 27.13 21.69 12.27
CA LEU A 8 26.68 20.37 12.73
C LEU A 8 25.24 20.05 12.29
N VAL A 9 24.32 21.00 12.41
CA VAL A 9 22.92 20.84 11.95
C VAL A 9 22.84 20.65 10.44
N LEU A 10 23.64 21.40 9.67
CA LEU A 10 23.72 21.24 8.22
C LEU A 10 24.30 19.87 7.85
N LEU A 11 25.40 19.46 8.47
CA LEU A 11 26.00 18.14 8.24
C LEU A 11 25.04 17.01 8.60
N SER A 12 24.33 17.09 9.73
CA SER A 12 23.33 16.09 10.09
C SER A 12 22.16 16.04 9.09
N SER A 13 21.71 17.20 8.59
CA SER A 13 20.64 17.25 7.59
C SER A 13 21.06 16.65 6.24
N ILE A 14 22.31 16.88 5.81
CA ILE A 14 22.86 16.32 4.56
C ILE A 14 23.01 14.80 4.68
N VAL A 15 23.58 14.31 5.78
CA VAL A 15 23.72 12.87 6.04
C VAL A 15 22.34 12.20 6.08
N PHE A 16 21.37 12.82 6.76
CA PHE A 16 20.01 12.31 6.79
C PHE A 16 19.38 12.21 5.40
N SER A 17 19.47 13.27 4.59
CA SER A 17 18.97 13.24 3.20
C SER A 17 19.62 12.13 2.38
N SER A 18 20.92 11.88 2.57
CA SER A 18 21.63 10.82 1.85
C SER A 18 21.20 9.40 2.25
N VAL A 19 20.84 9.18 3.51
CA VAL A 19 20.34 7.87 3.98
C VAL A 19 18.95 7.60 3.41
N ILE A 20 18.06 8.59 3.47
CA ILE A 20 16.70 8.48 2.93
C ILE A 20 16.73 8.21 1.43
N GLU A 21 17.53 8.97 0.68
CA GLU A 21 17.72 8.76 -0.76
C GLU A 21 18.26 7.35 -1.06
N SER A 22 19.23 6.86 -0.27
CA SER A 22 19.74 5.49 -0.41
C SER A 22 18.66 4.43 -0.19
N ILE A 23 17.80 4.60 0.81
CA ILE A 23 16.70 3.65 1.08
C ILE A 23 15.73 3.64 -0.10
N ASP A 24 15.30 4.82 -0.54
CA ASP A 24 14.33 4.96 -1.63
C ASP A 24 14.89 4.39 -2.95
N ASN A 25 16.17 4.64 -3.27
CA ASN A 25 16.83 4.06 -4.43
C ASN A 25 16.88 2.52 -4.37
N TYR A 26 17.22 1.93 -3.22
CA TYR A 26 17.17 0.48 -3.08
C TYR A 26 15.75 -0.09 -3.27
N GLN A 27 14.72 0.65 -2.86
CA GLN A 27 13.33 0.22 -3.11
C GLN A 27 12.94 0.31 -4.57
N GLU A 28 13.34 1.38 -5.27
CA GLU A 28 13.11 1.54 -6.71
C GLU A 28 13.80 0.45 -7.53
N ASP A 29 15.04 0.10 -7.15
CA ASP A 29 15.81 -1.00 -7.73
C ASP A 29 15.32 -2.39 -7.31
N SER A 30 14.25 -2.47 -6.50
CA SER A 30 13.70 -3.70 -5.93
C SER A 30 14.67 -4.50 -5.05
N ASN A 31 15.68 -3.85 -4.49
CA ASN A 31 16.59 -4.39 -3.48
C ASN A 31 16.00 -4.19 -2.07
N PHE A 32 14.85 -4.84 -1.83
CA PHE A 32 14.03 -4.63 -0.64
C PHE A 32 14.73 -5.04 0.66
N ASP A 33 15.52 -6.12 0.63
CA ASP A 33 16.30 -6.55 1.79
C ASP A 33 17.30 -5.46 2.21
N LYS A 34 18.01 -4.86 1.24
CA LYS A 34 18.98 -3.80 1.53
C LYS A 34 18.31 -2.52 2.01
N ALA A 35 17.18 -2.14 1.40
CA ALA A 35 16.38 -1.01 1.86
C ALA A 35 15.95 -1.17 3.33
N LEU A 36 15.49 -2.38 3.70
CA LEU A 36 15.09 -2.68 5.07
C LEU A 36 16.28 -2.71 6.03
N GLU A 37 17.42 -3.29 5.63
CA GLU A 37 18.65 -3.32 6.42
C GLU A 37 19.12 -1.91 6.78
N VAL A 38 19.21 -1.01 5.79
CA VAL A 38 19.63 0.39 5.99
C VAL A 38 18.63 1.14 6.87
N SER A 39 17.33 0.90 6.68
CA SER A 39 16.28 1.50 7.50
C SER A 39 16.39 1.06 8.97
N LEU A 40 16.66 -0.23 9.22
CA LEU A 40 16.83 -0.78 10.56
C LEU A 40 18.09 -0.23 11.25
N ASP A 41 19.20 -0.12 10.52
CA ASP A 41 20.45 0.41 11.04
C ASP A 41 20.27 1.87 11.50
N TYR A 42 19.65 2.71 10.68
CA TYR A 42 19.36 4.08 11.04
C TYR A 42 18.39 4.19 12.24
N TYR A 43 17.36 3.35 12.27
CA TYR A 43 16.38 3.30 13.36
C TYR A 43 17.01 3.00 14.72
N THR A 44 18.11 2.24 14.79
CA THR A 44 18.78 1.92 16.06
C THR A 44 19.14 3.16 16.87
N SER A 45 19.48 4.25 16.18
CA SER A 45 19.89 5.53 16.76
C SER A 45 18.80 6.61 16.74
N ASN A 46 17.71 6.41 15.98
CA ASN A 46 16.68 7.42 15.71
C ASN A 46 15.26 6.79 15.75
N LYS A 47 14.83 6.34 16.93
CA LYS A 47 13.66 5.46 17.07
C LYS A 47 12.30 6.13 16.84
N ASP A 48 12.25 7.44 16.86
CA ASP A 48 11.04 8.26 16.71
C ASP A 48 11.01 9.03 15.38
N ASP A 49 11.96 8.78 14.48
CA ASP A 49 11.97 9.41 13.17
C ASP A 49 10.87 8.83 12.28
N VAL A 50 9.82 9.64 12.07
CA VAL A 50 8.66 9.29 11.26
C VAL A 50 9.05 8.86 9.86
N GLU A 51 10.05 9.50 9.25
CA GLU A 51 10.48 9.21 7.87
C GLU A 51 11.09 7.82 7.73
N ILE A 52 11.69 7.31 8.80
CA ILE A 52 12.28 5.97 8.83
C ILE A 52 11.23 4.93 9.24
N LEU A 53 10.36 5.27 10.19
CA LEU A 53 9.32 4.37 10.68
C LEU A 53 8.36 3.92 9.57
N TRP A 54 7.89 4.85 8.71
CA TRP A 54 7.03 4.43 7.61
C TRP A 54 7.81 3.68 6.51
N ARG A 55 9.11 3.95 6.32
CA ARG A 55 9.98 3.20 5.41
C ARG A 55 10.25 1.78 5.90
N LEU A 56 10.38 1.57 7.20
CA LEU A 56 10.44 0.24 7.81
C LEU A 56 9.15 -0.54 7.53
N ALA A 57 7.99 0.08 7.74
CA ALA A 57 6.70 -0.54 7.42
C ALA A 57 6.61 -0.91 5.93
N ARG A 58 7.02 0.01 5.04
CA ARG A 58 7.13 -0.23 3.59
C ARG A 58 8.06 -1.40 3.28
N GLY A 59 9.28 -1.44 3.84
CA GLY A 59 10.26 -2.49 3.57
C GLY A 59 9.74 -3.88 3.95
N TYR A 60 9.10 -4.01 5.12
CA TYR A 60 8.44 -5.26 5.50
C TYR A 60 7.28 -5.61 4.56
N PHE A 61 6.46 -4.65 4.15
CA PHE A 61 5.43 -4.88 3.15
C PHE A 61 6.02 -5.36 1.81
N ASP A 62 7.09 -4.72 1.33
CA ASP A 62 7.74 -5.06 0.06
C ASP A 62 8.22 -6.51 0.06
N LEU A 63 8.82 -6.98 1.17
CA LEU A 63 9.20 -8.39 1.36
C LEU A 63 7.98 -9.33 1.37
N ALA A 64 6.90 -8.95 2.05
CA ALA A 64 5.65 -9.72 2.05
C ALA A 64 5.05 -9.84 0.64
N ASP A 65 5.18 -8.80 -0.19
CA ASP A 65 4.64 -8.74 -1.54
C ASP A 65 5.44 -9.56 -2.57
N GLN A 66 6.65 -10.05 -2.20
CA GLN A 66 7.49 -10.87 -3.10
C GLN A 66 7.13 -12.36 -3.14
N THR A 67 6.16 -12.81 -2.37
CA THR A 67 5.83 -14.23 -2.24
C THR A 67 4.33 -14.49 -2.29
N SER A 68 3.93 -15.75 -2.49
CA SER A 68 2.54 -16.22 -2.32
C SER A 68 2.34 -16.96 -1.00
N ASP A 69 3.42 -17.22 -0.24
CA ASP A 69 3.36 -17.91 1.05
C ASP A 69 2.72 -17.01 2.13
N GLU A 70 1.61 -17.45 2.69
CA GLU A 70 0.86 -16.71 3.71
C GLU A 70 1.59 -16.59 5.05
N LEU A 71 2.43 -17.57 5.42
CA LEU A 71 3.20 -17.51 6.67
C LEU A 71 4.28 -16.44 6.56
N VAL A 72 4.99 -16.38 5.43
CA VAL A 72 6.01 -15.35 5.17
C VAL A 72 5.38 -13.96 5.11
N LYS A 73 4.21 -13.85 4.47
CA LYS A 73 3.43 -12.59 4.47
C LYS A 73 3.08 -12.18 5.88
N LYS A 74 2.50 -13.09 6.66
CA LYS A 74 2.08 -12.84 8.03
C LYS A 74 3.24 -12.39 8.91
N GLU A 75 4.37 -13.07 8.85
CA GLU A 75 5.56 -12.71 9.62
C GLU A 75 6.02 -11.27 9.32
N ASN A 76 6.11 -10.90 8.06
CA ASN A 76 6.54 -9.56 7.66
C ASN A 76 5.51 -8.49 8.02
N ILE A 77 4.22 -8.73 7.80
CA ILE A 77 3.16 -7.77 8.17
C ILE A 77 3.13 -7.58 9.69
N ASP A 78 3.29 -8.65 10.48
CA ASP A 78 3.32 -8.58 11.95
C ASP A 78 4.56 -7.80 12.45
N LYS A 79 5.70 -7.90 11.77
CA LYS A 79 6.92 -7.11 12.07
C LYS A 79 6.79 -5.64 11.69
N GLY A 80 6.18 -5.32 10.54
CA GLY A 80 6.12 -3.96 10.03
C GLY A 80 5.00 -3.10 10.61
N LEU A 81 3.87 -3.70 11.01
CA LEU A 81 2.69 -2.96 11.49
C LEU A 81 2.97 -2.07 12.72
N PRO A 82 3.75 -2.49 13.73
CA PRO A 82 4.11 -1.62 14.85
C PRO A 82 4.83 -0.34 14.44
N TYR A 83 5.72 -0.39 13.43
CA TYR A 83 6.41 0.80 12.92
C TYR A 83 5.44 1.75 12.21
N ALA A 84 4.52 1.21 11.40
CA ALA A 84 3.49 2.01 10.73
C ALA A 84 2.59 2.73 11.75
N LYS A 85 2.20 2.01 12.82
CA LYS A 85 1.39 2.56 13.90
C LYS A 85 2.14 3.65 14.66
N LEU A 86 3.42 3.42 14.99
CA LEU A 86 4.24 4.41 15.67
C LEU A 86 4.44 5.68 14.83
N ALA A 87 4.69 5.55 13.52
CA ALA A 87 4.79 6.70 12.61
C ALA A 87 3.51 7.55 12.64
N LEU A 88 2.34 6.89 12.60
CA LEU A 88 1.03 7.55 12.65
C LEU A 88 0.78 8.25 13.99
N ASP A 89 1.17 7.60 15.10
CA ASP A 89 0.97 8.14 16.45
C ASP A 89 1.86 9.35 16.72
N ILE A 90 3.08 9.38 16.17
CA ILE A 90 3.99 10.52 16.27
C ILE A 90 3.54 11.67 15.38
N ASN A 91 3.18 11.38 14.11
CA ASN A 91 2.75 12.40 13.17
C ASN A 91 1.56 11.96 12.32
N SER A 92 0.36 12.20 12.85
CA SER A 92 -0.90 11.97 12.15
C SER A 92 -1.17 12.92 10.98
N SER A 93 -0.34 13.94 10.77
CA SER A 93 -0.37 14.83 9.61
C SER A 93 0.59 14.40 8.48
N SER A 94 1.33 13.31 8.65
CA SER A 94 2.13 12.72 7.57
C SER A 94 1.25 11.86 6.65
N ALA A 95 1.22 12.17 5.35
CA ALA A 95 0.52 11.36 4.37
C ALA A 95 1.05 9.92 4.33
N LYS A 96 2.38 9.75 4.38
CA LYS A 96 3.04 8.44 4.34
C LYS A 96 2.75 7.61 5.60
N ALA A 97 2.74 8.23 6.78
CA ALA A 97 2.39 7.52 8.02
C ALA A 97 0.95 7.00 7.99
N ASN A 98 0.00 7.83 7.57
CA ASN A 98 -1.39 7.43 7.39
C ASN A 98 -1.54 6.32 6.34
N HIS A 99 -0.87 6.45 5.20
CA HIS A 99 -0.90 5.47 4.13
C HIS A 99 -0.37 4.10 4.58
N TRP A 100 0.85 4.06 5.13
CA TRP A 100 1.48 2.79 5.50
C TRP A 100 0.77 2.12 6.67
N TYR A 101 0.17 2.87 7.59
CA TYR A 101 -0.71 2.27 8.58
C TYR A 101 -1.93 1.61 7.93
N ALA A 102 -2.62 2.31 7.01
CA ALA A 102 -3.76 1.77 6.29
C ALA A 102 -3.41 0.50 5.48
N VAL A 103 -2.26 0.48 4.81
CA VAL A 103 -1.77 -0.71 4.09
C VAL A 103 -1.57 -1.88 5.05
N MET A 104 -0.80 -1.67 6.12
CA MET A 104 -0.42 -2.75 7.04
C MET A 104 -1.61 -3.32 7.80
N ILE A 105 -2.50 -2.47 8.32
CA ILE A 105 -3.71 -2.93 9.02
C ILE A 105 -4.69 -3.64 8.08
N GLY A 106 -4.75 -3.21 6.82
CA GLY A 106 -5.53 -3.89 5.78
C GLY A 106 -5.02 -5.29 5.49
N GLN A 107 -3.71 -5.44 5.26
CA GLN A 107 -3.07 -6.75 5.03
C GLN A 107 -3.21 -7.67 6.24
N LYS A 108 -3.01 -7.14 7.45
CA LYS A 108 -3.22 -7.85 8.71
C LYS A 108 -4.65 -8.42 8.79
N GLY A 109 -5.65 -7.63 8.41
CA GLY A 109 -7.04 -8.07 8.40
C GLY A 109 -7.30 -9.19 7.38
N ILE A 110 -6.69 -9.15 6.20
CA ILE A 110 -6.80 -10.22 5.19
C ILE A 110 -6.21 -11.53 5.74
N LEU A 111 -5.01 -11.47 6.34
CA LEU A 111 -4.29 -12.62 6.87
C LEU A 111 -4.95 -13.24 8.11
N GLU A 112 -5.73 -12.47 8.87
CA GLU A 112 -6.48 -12.94 10.05
C GLU A 112 -7.91 -13.39 9.73
N GLY A 113 -8.29 -13.29 8.46
CA GLY A 113 -9.56 -13.77 7.93
C GLY A 113 -10.69 -12.75 7.95
N THR A 114 -11.84 -13.18 7.44
CA THR A 114 -12.96 -12.31 7.05
C THR A 114 -13.44 -11.37 8.16
N LYS A 115 -13.55 -11.86 9.41
CA LYS A 115 -13.98 -11.02 10.54
C LYS A 115 -13.01 -9.84 10.73
N GLN A 116 -11.71 -10.11 10.81
CA GLN A 116 -10.73 -9.06 11.02
C GLN A 116 -10.58 -8.15 9.80
N LYS A 117 -10.67 -8.70 8.57
CA LYS A 117 -10.74 -7.92 7.33
C LYS A 117 -11.83 -6.85 7.40
N ILE A 118 -13.03 -7.23 7.85
CA ILE A 118 -14.16 -6.31 8.01
C ILE A 118 -13.87 -5.29 9.12
N LEU A 119 -13.34 -5.73 10.27
CA LEU A 119 -12.99 -4.83 11.37
C LEU A 119 -12.01 -3.75 10.91
N ASN A 120 -10.91 -4.16 10.31
CA ASN A 120 -9.82 -3.28 9.90
C ASN A 120 -10.21 -2.37 8.72
N SER A 121 -11.20 -2.75 7.91
CA SER A 121 -11.62 -1.98 6.72
C SER A 121 -12.02 -0.53 7.05
N TYR A 122 -12.52 -0.25 8.27
CA TYR A 122 -12.89 1.09 8.69
C TYR A 122 -11.67 1.96 8.95
N GLU A 123 -10.64 1.40 9.57
CA GLU A 123 -9.36 2.09 9.75
C GLU A 123 -8.65 2.30 8.42
N VAL A 124 -8.66 1.30 7.54
CA VAL A 124 -8.13 1.42 6.18
C VAL A 124 -8.74 2.64 5.49
N LYS A 125 -10.07 2.75 5.47
CA LYS A 125 -10.74 3.90 4.86
C LYS A 125 -10.37 5.22 5.54
N LYS A 126 -10.45 5.27 6.88
CA LYS A 126 -10.19 6.48 7.66
C LYS A 126 -8.81 7.06 7.35
N TYR A 127 -7.77 6.25 7.51
CA TYR A 127 -6.40 6.73 7.38
C TYR A 127 -5.98 6.88 5.92
N CYS A 128 -6.48 6.05 5.00
CA CYS A 128 -6.19 6.23 3.58
C CYS A 128 -6.83 7.52 3.02
N LEU A 129 -8.08 7.84 3.39
CA LEU A 129 -8.69 9.12 3.02
C LEU A 129 -7.91 10.31 3.61
N LYS A 130 -7.41 10.20 4.85
CA LYS A 130 -6.57 11.25 5.43
C LYS A 130 -5.25 11.41 4.67
N ALA A 131 -4.63 10.30 4.24
CA ALA A 131 -3.44 10.34 3.41
C ALA A 131 -3.69 11.06 2.08
N ILE A 132 -4.82 10.80 1.41
CA ILE A 132 -5.22 11.46 0.15
C ILE A 132 -5.52 12.95 0.36
N GLU A 133 -6.14 13.31 1.49
CA GLU A 133 -6.39 14.72 1.84
C GLU A 133 -5.08 15.52 1.95
N ILE A 134 -4.04 14.91 2.53
CA ILE A 134 -2.73 15.54 2.73
C ILE A 134 -1.90 15.51 1.44
N ASP A 135 -1.86 14.38 0.75
CA ASP A 135 -1.16 14.19 -0.52
C ASP A 135 -2.05 13.45 -1.53
N PRO A 136 -2.80 14.20 -2.35
CA PRO A 136 -3.69 13.62 -3.36
C PRO A 136 -2.93 13.04 -4.56
N SER A 137 -1.62 13.31 -4.66
CA SER A 137 -0.77 12.87 -5.75
C SER A 137 -0.04 11.56 -5.45
N TYR A 138 -0.33 10.91 -4.33
CA TYR A 138 0.25 9.62 -4.03
C TYR A 138 -0.60 8.46 -4.56
N ASP A 139 -0.11 7.83 -5.63
CA ASP A 139 -0.69 6.68 -6.32
C ASP A 139 -1.05 5.52 -5.37
N GLY A 140 -0.17 5.24 -4.40
CA GLY A 140 -0.40 4.18 -3.41
C GLY A 140 -1.69 4.38 -2.62
N SER A 141 -1.98 5.59 -2.15
CA SER A 141 -3.21 5.85 -1.38
C SER A 141 -4.46 5.78 -2.27
N LEU A 142 -4.37 6.29 -3.51
CA LEU A 142 -5.43 6.15 -4.50
C LEU A 142 -5.73 4.67 -4.77
N HIS A 143 -4.69 3.85 -4.94
CA HIS A 143 -4.82 2.41 -5.13
C HIS A 143 -5.50 1.72 -3.94
N VAL A 144 -5.08 2.04 -2.71
CA VAL A 144 -5.69 1.46 -1.50
C VAL A 144 -7.16 1.85 -1.38
N MET A 145 -7.54 3.08 -1.74
CA MET A 145 -8.96 3.46 -1.77
C MET A 145 -9.74 2.72 -2.87
N GLY A 146 -9.18 2.56 -4.07
CA GLY A 146 -9.80 1.74 -5.11
C GLY A 146 -10.04 0.31 -4.64
N ARG A 147 -9.05 -0.29 -3.96
CA ARG A 147 -9.17 -1.61 -3.33
C ARG A 147 -10.27 -1.66 -2.29
N TRP A 148 -10.40 -0.62 -1.48
CA TRP A 148 -11.45 -0.53 -0.47
C TRP A 148 -12.84 -0.52 -1.11
N TYR A 149 -13.08 0.34 -2.10
CA TYR A 149 -14.36 0.40 -2.81
C TYR A 149 -14.70 -0.90 -3.52
N TYR A 150 -13.73 -1.51 -4.22
CA TYR A 150 -13.90 -2.82 -4.83
C TYR A 150 -14.34 -3.86 -3.79
N ASN A 151 -13.60 -3.98 -2.69
CA ASN A 151 -13.89 -4.99 -1.67
C ASN A 151 -15.25 -4.77 -0.99
N VAL A 152 -15.70 -3.53 -0.85
CA VAL A 152 -17.01 -3.19 -0.25
C VAL A 152 -18.16 -3.49 -1.22
N ALA A 153 -17.97 -3.23 -2.51
CA ALA A 153 -18.91 -3.61 -3.55
C ALA A 153 -19.05 -5.15 -3.61
N ASP A 154 -17.92 -5.86 -3.52
CA ASP A 154 -17.81 -7.32 -3.61
C ASP A 154 -18.22 -8.08 -2.33
N LEU A 155 -18.66 -7.39 -1.26
CA LEU A 155 -19.09 -8.08 -0.03
C LEU A 155 -20.29 -8.99 -0.31
N SER A 156 -20.12 -10.27 0.01
CA SER A 156 -21.19 -11.27 0.02
C SER A 156 -22.26 -10.94 1.07
N TRP A 157 -23.45 -11.55 0.94
CA TRP A 157 -24.51 -11.41 1.94
C TRP A 157 -24.06 -11.78 3.36
N LEU A 158 -23.24 -12.83 3.50
CA LEU A 158 -22.71 -13.25 4.81
C LEU A 158 -21.75 -12.19 5.39
N GLU A 159 -20.85 -11.66 4.57
CA GLU A 159 -19.93 -10.60 5.00
C GLU A 159 -20.67 -9.31 5.37
N ARG A 160 -21.71 -8.94 4.63
CA ARG A 160 -22.57 -7.79 4.96
C ARG A 160 -23.29 -7.99 6.30
N THR A 161 -23.69 -9.22 6.62
CA THR A 161 -24.30 -9.55 7.91
C THR A 161 -23.31 -9.38 9.06
N ILE A 162 -22.08 -9.87 8.91
CA ILE A 162 -21.00 -9.69 9.89
C ILE A 162 -20.70 -8.19 10.09
N ALA A 163 -20.60 -7.43 8.99
CA ALA A 163 -20.35 -6.00 9.06
C ALA A 163 -21.47 -5.23 9.79
N SER A 164 -22.73 -5.60 9.55
CA SER A 164 -23.90 -5.01 10.22
C SER A 164 -23.90 -5.30 11.73
N ALA A 165 -23.55 -6.51 12.13
CA ALA A 165 -23.48 -6.89 13.54
C ALA A 165 -22.42 -6.10 14.33
N VAL A 166 -21.32 -5.72 13.69
CA VAL A 166 -20.25 -4.95 14.35
C VAL A 166 -20.50 -3.44 14.32
N TYR A 167 -20.97 -2.91 13.19
CA TYR A 167 -20.93 -1.46 12.92
C TYR A 167 -22.31 -0.81 12.70
N ALA A 168 -23.39 -1.55 12.97
CA ALA A 168 -24.79 -1.19 12.74
C ALA A 168 -25.20 -1.03 11.27
N ALA A 169 -24.36 -0.41 10.42
CA ALA A 169 -24.56 -0.33 8.98
C ALA A 169 -23.27 -0.75 8.24
N PRO A 170 -23.36 -1.66 7.26
CA PRO A 170 -22.19 -2.05 6.47
C PRO A 170 -21.72 -0.86 5.62
N PRO A 171 -20.42 -0.79 5.29
CA PRO A 171 -19.92 0.24 4.41
C PRO A 171 -20.60 0.13 3.03
N LYS A 172 -20.76 1.29 2.38
CA LYS A 172 -21.21 1.37 0.99
C LYS A 172 -20.02 1.73 0.10
N GLY A 173 -20.03 1.16 -1.09
CA GLY A 173 -19.02 1.34 -2.12
C GLY A 173 -19.46 0.63 -3.41
N SER A 174 -19.02 1.13 -4.55
CA SER A 174 -19.33 0.56 -5.87
C SER A 174 -18.07 0.25 -6.69
N PHE A 175 -18.22 -0.56 -7.74
CA PHE A 175 -17.13 -0.85 -8.67
C PHE A 175 -16.75 0.38 -9.50
N GLU A 176 -17.69 1.29 -9.78
CA GLU A 176 -17.43 2.57 -10.44
C GLU A 176 -16.52 3.47 -9.60
N GLU A 177 -16.76 3.57 -8.29
CA GLU A 177 -15.86 4.31 -7.39
C GLU A 177 -14.46 3.68 -7.40
N ALA A 178 -14.36 2.35 -7.39
CA ALA A 178 -13.08 1.66 -7.50
C ALA A 178 -12.36 1.99 -8.82
N ILE A 179 -13.08 1.96 -9.95
CA ILE A 179 -12.58 2.32 -11.28
C ILE A 179 -11.99 3.72 -11.28
N ASP A 180 -12.69 4.70 -10.70
CA ASP A 180 -12.24 6.10 -10.67
C ASP A 180 -10.94 6.28 -9.88
N TYR A 181 -10.82 5.61 -8.73
CA TYR A 181 -9.57 5.65 -7.95
C TYR A 181 -8.40 4.98 -8.69
N PHE A 182 -8.63 3.84 -9.35
CA PHE A 182 -7.56 3.17 -10.10
C PHE A 182 -7.13 3.95 -11.35
N LYS A 183 -8.05 4.63 -12.03
CA LYS A 183 -7.70 5.56 -13.12
C LYS A 183 -6.79 6.69 -12.63
N LYS A 184 -7.13 7.33 -11.52
CA LYS A 184 -6.28 8.37 -10.91
C LYS A 184 -4.91 7.83 -10.50
N ALA A 185 -4.86 6.62 -9.95
CA ALA A 185 -3.58 5.98 -9.61
C ALA A 185 -2.71 5.76 -10.86
N ILE A 186 -3.31 5.33 -11.99
CA ILE A 186 -2.60 5.20 -13.28
C ILE A 186 -2.12 6.55 -13.83
N GLU A 187 -2.93 7.61 -13.70
CA GLU A 187 -2.54 8.96 -14.12
C GLU A 187 -1.28 9.45 -13.39
N VAL A 188 -1.18 9.13 -12.08
CA VAL A 188 -0.01 9.48 -11.25
C VAL A 188 1.17 8.56 -11.56
N ASN A 189 0.96 7.25 -11.59
CA ASN A 189 2.01 6.25 -11.79
C ASN A 189 1.59 5.19 -12.83
N PRO A 190 1.85 5.45 -14.12
CA PRO A 190 1.47 4.54 -15.20
C PRO A 190 2.35 3.29 -15.30
N LYS A 191 3.39 3.17 -14.46
CA LYS A 191 4.32 2.03 -14.48
C LYS A 191 3.97 0.94 -13.46
N ASP A 192 3.04 1.20 -12.54
CA ASP A 192 2.66 0.20 -11.55
C ASP A 192 1.55 -0.73 -12.05
N ILE A 193 1.93 -1.98 -12.37
CA ILE A 193 1.03 -3.03 -12.84
C ILE A 193 -0.14 -3.31 -11.87
N ARG A 194 0.01 -3.02 -10.57
CA ARG A 194 -1.06 -3.20 -9.58
C ARG A 194 -2.29 -2.39 -9.94
N HIS A 195 -2.12 -1.16 -10.40
CA HIS A 195 -3.24 -0.28 -10.72
C HIS A 195 -4.04 -0.81 -11.91
N TYR A 196 -3.35 -1.29 -12.95
CA TYR A 196 -3.98 -1.88 -14.14
C TYR A 196 -4.69 -3.19 -13.83
N LEU A 197 -4.06 -4.09 -13.07
CA LEU A 197 -4.69 -5.35 -12.68
C LEU A 197 -6.01 -5.10 -11.94
N TRP A 198 -6.01 -4.19 -10.98
CA TRP A 198 -7.20 -3.91 -10.19
C TRP A 198 -8.25 -3.07 -10.93
N LEU A 199 -7.85 -2.18 -11.84
CA LEU A 199 -8.78 -1.55 -12.77
C LEU A 199 -9.45 -2.58 -13.66
N GLY A 200 -8.69 -3.54 -14.21
CA GLY A 200 -9.23 -4.64 -15.01
C GLY A 200 -10.21 -5.51 -14.23
N LYS A 201 -9.87 -5.88 -12.99
CA LYS A 201 -10.79 -6.59 -12.08
C LYS A 201 -12.07 -5.79 -11.84
N SER A 202 -11.95 -4.48 -11.63
CA SER A 202 -13.10 -3.62 -11.35
C SER A 202 -14.01 -3.48 -12.57
N TYR A 203 -13.45 -3.29 -13.77
CA TYR A 203 -14.24 -3.29 -15.00
C TYR A 203 -14.96 -4.62 -15.24
N TYR A 204 -14.28 -5.75 -15.04
CA TYR A 204 -14.88 -7.07 -15.19
C TYR A 204 -16.03 -7.28 -14.20
N ALA A 205 -15.82 -6.93 -12.93
CA ALA A 205 -16.87 -6.99 -11.90
C ALA A 205 -18.04 -6.04 -12.20
N ASN A 206 -17.79 -4.94 -12.93
CA ASN A 206 -18.81 -4.00 -13.39
C ASN A 206 -19.50 -4.42 -14.70
N GLY A 207 -19.18 -5.59 -15.26
CA GLY A 207 -19.73 -6.08 -16.54
C GLY A 207 -19.16 -5.40 -17.78
N GLU A 208 -18.06 -4.67 -17.66
CA GLU A 208 -17.39 -3.93 -18.74
C GLU A 208 -16.23 -4.73 -19.35
N ASP A 209 -16.51 -5.96 -19.80
CA ASP A 209 -15.52 -6.96 -20.24
C ASP A 209 -14.54 -6.45 -21.30
N SER A 210 -15.03 -5.68 -22.29
CA SER A 210 -14.16 -5.12 -23.34
C SER A 210 -13.12 -4.16 -22.76
N LYS A 211 -13.51 -3.31 -21.79
CA LYS A 211 -12.57 -2.39 -21.12
C LYS A 211 -11.63 -3.13 -20.19
N ALA A 212 -12.12 -4.16 -19.50
CA ALA A 212 -11.28 -5.02 -18.67
C ALA A 212 -10.16 -5.67 -19.51
N LYS A 213 -10.51 -6.24 -20.67
CA LYS A 213 -9.55 -6.86 -21.59
C LYS A 213 -8.53 -5.87 -22.14
N GLU A 214 -8.95 -4.68 -22.52
CA GLU A 214 -8.08 -3.61 -22.99
C GLU A 214 -7.05 -3.22 -21.91
N ILE A 215 -7.50 -2.90 -20.70
CA ILE A 215 -6.61 -2.48 -19.61
C ILE A 215 -5.66 -3.59 -19.17
N LEU A 216 -6.12 -4.85 -19.12
CA LEU A 216 -5.26 -5.98 -18.77
C LEU A 216 -4.23 -6.27 -19.88
N THR A 217 -4.58 -6.02 -21.15
CA THR A 217 -3.61 -6.09 -22.26
C THR A 217 -2.53 -5.01 -22.11
N ASN A 218 -2.91 -3.79 -21.72
CA ASN A 218 -1.95 -2.73 -21.40
C ASN A 218 -1.05 -3.13 -20.22
N ALA A 219 -1.60 -3.77 -19.18
CA ALA A 219 -0.84 -4.28 -18.04
C ALA A 219 0.25 -5.28 -18.46
N MET A 220 0.00 -6.08 -19.50
CA MET A 220 0.96 -7.05 -20.02
C MET A 220 2.19 -6.41 -20.68
N ALA A 221 2.07 -5.17 -21.17
CA ALA A 221 3.17 -4.41 -21.76
C ALA A 221 4.09 -3.77 -20.70
N ILE A 222 3.69 -3.72 -19.44
CA ILE A 222 4.50 -3.17 -18.35
C ILE A 222 5.67 -4.09 -18.04
N GLU A 223 6.89 -3.54 -18.01
CA GLU A 223 8.10 -4.24 -17.61
C GLU A 223 8.09 -4.52 -16.10
N VAL A 224 8.49 -5.74 -15.72
CA VAL A 224 8.48 -6.17 -14.31
C VAL A 224 9.85 -6.77 -13.95
N ASN A 225 10.46 -6.25 -12.89
CA ASN A 225 11.83 -6.61 -12.48
C ASN A 225 11.89 -7.41 -11.16
N ASN A 226 10.83 -7.44 -10.37
CA ASN A 226 10.74 -8.16 -9.08
C ASN A 226 9.71 -9.30 -9.07
N GLN A 227 9.77 -10.15 -8.04
CA GLN A 227 8.90 -11.33 -7.95
C GLN A 227 7.43 -10.97 -7.72
N GLY A 228 7.15 -9.99 -6.86
CA GLY A 228 5.77 -9.53 -6.62
C GLY A 228 5.09 -9.09 -7.91
N SER A 229 5.78 -8.29 -8.72
CA SER A 229 5.28 -7.85 -10.02
C SER A 229 5.10 -9.00 -11.02
N ARG A 230 5.92 -10.05 -10.96
CA ARG A 230 5.71 -11.28 -11.76
C ARG A 230 4.47 -12.06 -11.30
N ILE A 231 4.22 -12.15 -10.00
CA ILE A 231 3.00 -12.76 -9.45
C ILE A 231 1.77 -12.02 -9.97
N LEU A 232 1.79 -10.69 -9.93
CA LEU A 232 0.69 -9.87 -10.45
C LEU A 232 0.51 -10.04 -11.97
N LYS A 233 1.61 -10.10 -12.73
CA LYS A 233 1.56 -10.35 -14.17
C LYS A 233 0.96 -11.73 -14.50
N ASN A 234 1.17 -12.74 -13.67
CA ASN A 234 0.48 -14.02 -13.81
C ASN A 234 -1.02 -13.91 -13.51
N GLN A 235 -1.43 -13.15 -12.48
CA GLN A 235 -2.85 -12.88 -12.24
C GLN A 235 -3.52 -12.14 -13.40
N VAL A 236 -2.81 -11.21 -14.06
CA VAL A 236 -3.28 -10.54 -15.28
C VAL A 236 -3.56 -11.58 -16.38
N LYS A 237 -2.62 -12.50 -16.64
CA LYS A 237 -2.78 -13.57 -17.65
C LYS A 237 -3.96 -14.48 -17.33
N GLU A 238 -4.09 -14.89 -16.07
CA GLU A 238 -5.19 -15.73 -15.63
C GLU A 238 -6.54 -15.04 -15.85
N LEU A 239 -6.66 -13.77 -15.49
CA LEU A 239 -7.89 -13.02 -15.71
C LEU A 239 -8.19 -12.82 -17.20
N LEU A 240 -7.19 -12.52 -18.02
CA LEU A 240 -7.35 -12.42 -19.49
C LEU A 240 -7.86 -13.72 -20.11
N SER A 241 -7.47 -14.89 -19.58
CA SER A 241 -7.95 -16.18 -20.08
C SER A 241 -9.44 -16.44 -19.79
N LYS A 242 -10.05 -15.66 -18.89
CA LYS A 242 -11.46 -15.75 -18.49
C LYS A 242 -12.36 -14.73 -19.20
N ILE A 243 -11.78 -13.78 -19.95
CA ILE A 243 -12.46 -12.65 -20.61
C ILE A 243 -12.28 -12.71 -22.14
#